data_AF-A0A0D0S5I0-F1
#
_entry.id   AF-A0A0D0S5I0-F1
#
_cell.length_a   1.000
_cell.length_b   1.000
_cell.length_c   1.000
_cell.angle_alpha   90.00
_cell.angle_beta   90.00
_cell.angle_gamma   90.00
#
_symmetry.space_group_name_H-M   'P 1'
#
loop_
_entity.id
_entity.type
_entity.pdbx_description
1 polymer ?
#
loop_
_entity_poly.entity_id
_entity_poly.type
_entity_poly.pdbx_seq_one_letter_code
_entity_poly.pdbx_strand_id
1 'polypeptide(L)'
;MLDAQKLIDDFKNQLVGTNQNIYNLDNDQNQPHYPMIFIFLGEEATKGYSMISNNIFKIWHQFQQELLFLEVIQDEETKYIKLEREGKTSLTIEELNKEIVFLFSRETHFRNKHNLYITFLFDSTECKSVEEFNKWLEISNTLGNMLGSFANTFKEMTILLNENELNTDLPRKLRRELAKYNNQEGSALDSCDGILVFSNRLEDGTRLGDKDMDNCYRMISSAMVLSNNKDTTVASRFLNKEILTARYSVEEKPVKEISQVIVTQLVRRLYEHVTKENRVLNIDSKILKDLKITEQGTFEVLDDYAEQEIQKMNLDILKFFPRKTMEEIGDIKSLSSAEFDEITMNAWTNYLLKIVQKVFDQAQNEGGIYEQWKKQIKESLNSKFSKEGLMFLRKNKEQLYQLIKNRQQEPSRERRILDVAREKLKYLFSSDEDILQAFMDIIDEEGELAEAFINGITELNNSIARLFKINDKTITSYYEPKVDQFLNSHLELFEQLNGSFVDIKKILEEILSGDESFKLSFDKEYAERLKIVKGLKPSNAASMIREDLVNNQSTYLKIPFGLGSPRLSAILLKKDESSPDTLYRHLKTFFDETMYYYNTNCNDAAEFIALYEVTRDQLDN
;
A
#
# COMPACT_ATOMS: atom_id res chain seq x y z
N MET A 1 -0.64 -3.93 -16.08
CA MET A 1 -0.94 -2.49 -16.23
C MET A 1 -0.50 -1.79 -14.97
N LEU A 2 0.32 -0.76 -15.09
CA LEU A 2 0.89 -0.04 -13.97
C LEU A 2 -0.06 1.08 -13.57
N ASP A 3 -0.45 1.08 -12.29
CA ASP A 3 -1.51 1.96 -11.80
C ASP A 3 -1.05 2.71 -10.55
N ALA A 4 -1.08 4.03 -10.63
CA ALA A 4 -0.78 4.91 -9.52
C ALA A 4 -1.74 4.66 -8.35
N GLN A 5 -3.01 4.34 -8.63
CA GLN A 5 -4.00 4.05 -7.59
C GLN A 5 -3.56 2.86 -6.71
N LYS A 6 -3.02 1.80 -7.34
CA LYS A 6 -2.52 0.63 -6.60
C LYS A 6 -1.32 0.98 -5.71
N LEU A 7 -0.38 1.79 -6.19
CA LEU A 7 0.76 2.25 -5.38
C LEU A 7 0.29 3.13 -4.20
N ILE A 8 -0.70 3.99 -4.44
CA ILE A 8 -1.31 4.82 -3.38
C ILE A 8 -1.97 3.94 -2.33
N ASP A 9 -2.72 2.91 -2.74
CA ASP A 9 -3.38 2.00 -1.80
C ASP A 9 -2.38 1.15 -1.01
N ASP A 10 -1.30 0.68 -1.65
CA ASP A 10 -0.21 -0.04 -0.98
C ASP A 10 0.48 0.85 0.07
N PHE A 11 0.86 2.09 -0.30
CA PHE A 11 1.50 3.03 0.62
C PHE A 11 0.56 3.46 1.76
N LYS A 12 -0.72 3.67 1.45
CA LYS A 12 -1.76 3.96 2.46
C LYS A 12 -1.82 2.84 3.50
N ASN A 13 -1.80 1.59 3.08
CA ASN A 13 -1.83 0.45 4.00
C ASN A 13 -0.58 0.40 4.89
N GLN A 14 0.62 0.70 4.34
CA GLN A 14 1.85 0.81 5.13
C GLN A 14 1.80 1.96 6.15
N LEU A 15 1.26 3.12 5.75
CA LEU A 15 1.10 4.27 6.63
C LEU A 15 0.11 4.00 7.77
N VAL A 16 -1.00 3.30 7.48
CA VAL A 16 -1.94 2.83 8.51
C VAL A 16 -1.23 1.88 9.50
N GLY A 17 -0.48 0.88 9.00
CA GLY A 17 0.24 -0.07 9.86
C GLY A 17 1.25 0.60 10.79
N THR A 18 1.86 1.70 10.35
CA THR A 18 2.82 2.47 11.17
C THR A 18 2.13 3.18 12.33
N ASN A 19 0.93 3.71 12.13
CA ASN A 19 0.16 4.35 13.21
C ASN A 19 -0.41 3.32 14.21
N GLN A 20 -0.69 2.09 13.75
CA GLN A 20 -1.20 0.99 14.58
C GLN A 20 -0.15 0.42 15.56
N ASN A 21 1.15 0.67 15.42
CA ASN A 21 2.16 0.17 16.36
C ASN A 21 2.23 0.97 17.68
N ILE A 22 1.28 1.88 17.95
CA ILE A 22 1.25 2.77 19.13
C ILE A 22 0.05 2.44 20.05
N TYR A 23 -0.33 1.17 20.15
CA TYR A 23 -1.33 0.72 21.13
C TYR A 23 -0.66 0.39 22.47
N ASN A 24 -0.92 1.21 23.49
CA ASN A 24 -0.64 0.82 24.87
C ASN A 24 -1.76 -0.11 25.35
N LEU A 25 -1.43 -1.38 25.57
CA LEU A 25 -2.35 -2.44 26.03
C LEU A 25 -2.74 -2.32 27.51
N ASP A 26 -2.20 -1.34 28.24
CA ASP A 26 -2.18 -1.32 29.70
C ASP A 26 -3.34 -0.59 30.40
N ASN A 27 -4.52 -0.47 29.78
CA ASN A 27 -5.67 0.11 30.50
C ASN A 27 -6.97 -0.68 30.36
N ASP A 28 -7.26 -1.39 31.44
CA ASP A 28 -8.47 -2.14 31.78
C ASP A 28 -9.78 -1.30 31.67
N GLN A 29 -9.72 0.01 31.42
CA GLN A 29 -10.89 0.87 31.66
C GLN A 29 -12.00 0.81 30.60
N ASN A 30 -11.72 0.45 29.33
CA ASN A 30 -12.69 0.62 28.21
C ASN A 30 -12.73 -0.59 27.25
N GLN A 31 -13.15 -1.74 27.78
CA GLN A 31 -13.39 -3.01 27.09
C GLN A 31 -14.89 -3.29 27.04
N PRO A 32 -15.39 -4.12 26.09
CA PRO A 32 -16.80 -4.52 26.05
C PRO A 32 -17.20 -5.16 27.38
N HIS A 33 -18.33 -4.71 27.92
CA HIS A 33 -18.77 -5.17 29.24
C HIS A 33 -19.34 -6.59 29.19
N TYR A 34 -20.10 -6.90 28.14
CA TYR A 34 -20.78 -8.17 27.92
C TYR A 34 -20.30 -8.87 26.63
N PRO A 35 -20.40 -10.21 26.56
CA PRO A 35 -20.43 -10.96 25.30
C PRO A 35 -21.31 -10.28 24.26
N MET A 36 -20.86 -10.24 23.00
CA MET A 36 -21.54 -9.47 21.96
C MET A 36 -21.61 -10.22 20.62
N ILE A 37 -22.77 -10.12 19.96
CA ILE A 37 -23.02 -10.68 18.63
C ILE A 37 -23.54 -9.58 17.71
N PHE A 38 -22.94 -9.49 16.52
CA PHE A 38 -23.38 -8.63 15.43
C PHE A 38 -24.07 -9.47 14.37
N ILE A 39 -25.30 -9.13 14.02
CA ILE A 39 -26.14 -9.91 13.12
C ILE A 39 -26.53 -9.03 11.93
N PHE A 40 -25.96 -9.32 10.77
CA PHE A 40 -26.22 -8.67 9.50
C PHE A 40 -27.39 -9.37 8.81
N LEU A 41 -28.49 -8.65 8.59
CA LEU A 41 -29.71 -9.17 8.00
C LEU A 41 -29.67 -8.98 6.47
N GLY A 42 -29.27 -10.04 5.76
CA GLY A 42 -29.14 -10.05 4.31
C GLY A 42 -27.80 -9.52 3.78
N GLU A 43 -27.58 -9.69 2.47
CA GLU A 43 -26.30 -9.40 1.81
C GLU A 43 -25.95 -7.90 1.84
N GLU A 44 -26.93 -7.01 1.74
CA GLU A 44 -26.71 -5.56 1.79
C GLU A 44 -26.13 -5.11 3.13
N ALA A 45 -26.69 -5.60 4.25
CA ALA A 45 -26.15 -5.31 5.57
C ALA A 45 -24.71 -5.80 5.70
N THR A 46 -24.40 -6.99 5.15
CA THR A 46 -23.06 -7.60 5.20
C THR A 46 -21.99 -6.76 4.51
N LYS A 47 -22.34 -5.89 3.55
CA LYS A 47 -21.37 -4.97 2.91
C LYS A 47 -20.66 -4.08 3.94
N GLY A 48 -21.33 -3.73 5.03
CA GLY A 48 -20.77 -2.94 6.13
C GLY A 48 -19.79 -3.68 7.05
N TYR A 49 -19.72 -5.01 6.99
CA TYR A 49 -18.96 -5.84 7.93
C TYR A 49 -17.49 -5.44 8.03
N SER A 50 -16.80 -5.29 6.89
CA SER A 50 -15.37 -4.99 6.89
C SER A 50 -15.06 -3.66 7.58
N MET A 51 -15.92 -2.66 7.38
CA MET A 51 -15.72 -1.35 7.98
C MET A 51 -16.06 -1.36 9.48
N ILE A 52 -17.21 -1.93 9.86
CA ILE A 52 -17.64 -2.01 11.26
C ILE A 52 -16.62 -2.79 12.10
N SER A 53 -16.26 -3.99 11.65
CA SER A 53 -15.29 -4.83 12.37
C SER A 53 -13.93 -4.15 12.51
N ASN A 54 -13.40 -3.53 11.44
CA ASN A 54 -12.13 -2.84 11.51
C ASN A 54 -12.14 -1.64 12.47
N ASN A 55 -13.23 -0.86 12.52
CA ASN A 55 -13.35 0.26 13.46
C ASN A 55 -13.47 -0.21 14.90
N ILE A 56 -14.25 -1.28 15.15
CA ILE A 56 -14.34 -1.89 16.48
C ILE A 56 -12.98 -2.44 16.91
N PHE A 57 -12.28 -3.18 16.04
CA PHE A 57 -10.98 -3.79 16.38
C PHE A 57 -9.83 -2.77 16.53
N LYS A 58 -9.97 -1.54 16.03
CA LYS A 58 -9.06 -0.43 16.40
C LYS A 58 -9.19 -0.04 17.87
N ILE A 59 -10.38 -0.21 18.46
CA ILE A 59 -10.69 0.16 19.84
C ILE A 59 -10.53 -1.06 20.78
N TRP A 60 -11.11 -2.19 20.39
CA TRP A 60 -11.15 -3.45 21.15
C TRP A 60 -10.25 -4.50 20.50
N HIS A 61 -8.98 -4.16 20.26
CA HIS A 61 -8.02 -5.00 19.53
C HIS A 61 -7.93 -6.44 20.05
N GLN A 62 -7.92 -6.62 21.37
CA GLN A 62 -7.80 -7.92 22.03
C GLN A 62 -9.03 -8.84 21.87
N PHE A 63 -10.19 -8.30 21.45
CA PHE A 63 -11.43 -9.06 21.29
C PHE A 63 -11.67 -9.54 19.85
N GLN A 64 -10.65 -9.48 18.97
CA GLN A 64 -10.75 -9.90 17.57
C GLN A 64 -11.29 -11.32 17.37
N GLN A 65 -10.93 -12.23 18.27
CA GLN A 65 -11.34 -13.64 18.22
C GLN A 65 -12.56 -13.93 19.13
N GLU A 66 -13.10 -12.91 19.80
CA GLU A 66 -14.16 -13.06 20.81
C GLU A 66 -15.46 -12.38 20.43
N LEU A 67 -15.45 -11.42 19.50
CA LEU A 67 -16.68 -10.85 18.96
C LEU A 67 -17.21 -11.75 17.84
N LEU A 68 -18.48 -12.09 17.91
CA LEU A 68 -19.13 -12.92 16.89
C LEU A 68 -19.87 -12.04 15.89
N PHE A 69 -19.55 -12.21 14.60
CA PHE A 69 -20.23 -11.54 13.50
C PHE A 69 -20.92 -12.59 12.63
N LEU A 70 -22.21 -12.43 12.40
CA LEU A 70 -23.06 -13.38 11.70
C LEU A 70 -23.82 -12.67 10.58
N GLU A 71 -23.75 -13.21 9.38
CA GLU A 71 -24.66 -12.92 8.28
C GLU A 71 -25.82 -13.92 8.32
N VAL A 72 -27.04 -13.40 8.18
CA VAL A 72 -28.27 -14.18 8.10
C VAL A 72 -28.87 -14.00 6.72
N ILE A 73 -29.04 -15.10 6.00
CA ILE A 73 -29.65 -15.11 4.66
C ILE A 73 -30.97 -15.89 4.75
N GLN A 74 -32.01 -15.33 4.14
CA GLN A 74 -33.34 -15.93 4.12
C GLN A 74 -33.73 -16.33 2.69
N ASP A 75 -33.54 -17.62 2.37
CA ASP A 75 -34.07 -18.26 1.15
C ASP A 75 -35.35 -19.05 1.50
N GLU A 76 -35.37 -20.36 1.19
CA GLU A 76 -36.38 -21.33 1.67
C GLU A 76 -36.21 -21.62 3.17
N GLU A 77 -34.97 -21.74 3.63
CA GLU A 77 -34.58 -21.88 5.04
C GLU A 77 -33.61 -20.76 5.45
N THR A 78 -33.60 -20.41 6.73
CA THR A 78 -32.68 -19.42 7.29
C THR A 78 -31.28 -20.02 7.41
N LYS A 79 -30.29 -19.40 6.76
CA LYS A 79 -28.88 -19.79 6.80
C LYS A 79 -28.08 -18.83 7.67
N TYR A 80 -27.12 -19.37 8.40
CA TYR A 80 -26.21 -18.62 9.27
C TYR A 80 -24.79 -18.71 8.74
N ILE A 81 -24.13 -17.58 8.56
CA ILE A 81 -22.77 -17.50 8.03
C ILE A 81 -21.93 -16.68 9.00
N LYS A 82 -20.88 -17.28 9.57
CA LYS A 82 -19.89 -16.57 10.36
C LYS A 82 -19.03 -15.70 9.46
N LEU A 83 -18.86 -14.44 9.83
CA LEU A 83 -18.02 -13.47 9.13
C LEU A 83 -16.69 -13.32 9.87
N GLU A 84 -15.59 -13.64 9.20
CA GLU A 84 -14.24 -13.57 9.73
C GLU A 84 -13.34 -12.75 8.79
N ARG A 85 -12.19 -12.28 9.29
CA ARG A 85 -11.22 -11.54 8.44
C ARG A 85 -10.72 -12.38 7.26
N GLU A 86 -10.62 -13.69 7.45
CA GLU A 86 -10.09 -14.64 6.46
C GLU A 86 -11.17 -15.15 5.49
N GLY A 87 -12.46 -14.86 5.74
CA GLY A 87 -13.53 -15.29 4.85
C GLY A 87 -14.88 -15.46 5.55
N LYS A 88 -15.75 -16.24 4.90
CA LYS A 88 -17.11 -16.55 5.35
C LYS A 88 -17.24 -18.05 5.58
N THR A 89 -17.83 -18.44 6.71
CA THR A 89 -18.00 -19.86 7.09
C THR A 89 -19.47 -20.14 7.34
N SER A 90 -20.09 -21.04 6.57
CA SER A 90 -21.48 -21.44 6.80
C SER A 90 -21.57 -22.28 8.07
N LEU A 91 -22.55 -22.00 8.92
CA LEU A 91 -22.78 -22.69 10.18
C LEU A 91 -24.13 -23.43 10.17
N THR A 92 -24.12 -24.65 10.69
CA THR A 92 -25.33 -25.33 11.16
C THR A 92 -25.81 -24.72 12.49
N ILE A 93 -27.06 -25.02 12.90
CA ILE A 93 -27.60 -24.55 14.19
C ILE A 93 -26.77 -25.09 15.37
N GLU A 94 -26.28 -26.33 15.28
CA GLU A 94 -25.43 -26.93 16.31
C GLU A 94 -24.08 -26.23 16.44
N GLU A 95 -23.48 -25.83 15.31
CA GLU A 95 -22.22 -25.07 15.28
C GLU A 95 -22.43 -23.64 15.79
N LEU A 96 -23.51 -22.97 15.38
CA LEU A 96 -23.89 -21.67 15.91
C LEU A 96 -24.02 -21.70 17.44
N ASN A 97 -24.69 -22.73 17.99
CA ASN A 97 -24.81 -22.91 19.43
C ASN A 97 -23.45 -23.09 20.12
N LYS A 98 -22.48 -23.76 19.50
CA LYS A 98 -21.11 -23.88 20.03
C LYS A 98 -20.40 -22.54 20.08
N GLU A 99 -20.49 -21.74 19.01
CA GLU A 99 -19.91 -20.39 18.96
C GLU A 99 -20.51 -19.50 20.05
N ILE A 100 -21.82 -19.55 20.26
CA ILE A 100 -22.50 -18.79 21.32
C ILE A 100 -22.01 -19.22 22.70
N VAL A 101 -21.94 -20.53 22.98
CA VAL A 101 -21.45 -21.04 24.27
C VAL A 101 -19.98 -20.64 24.50
N PHE A 102 -19.17 -20.60 23.45
CA PHE A 102 -17.78 -20.15 23.54
C PHE A 102 -17.66 -18.71 24.06
N LEU A 103 -18.57 -17.80 23.68
CA LEU A 103 -18.57 -16.41 24.17
C LEU A 103 -18.62 -16.32 25.71
N PHE A 104 -19.30 -17.26 26.36
CA PHE A 104 -19.45 -17.34 27.81
C PHE A 104 -18.39 -18.22 28.49
N SER A 105 -17.49 -18.83 27.73
CA SER A 105 -16.44 -19.70 28.25
C SER A 105 -15.46 -18.93 29.15
N ARG A 106 -14.63 -19.63 29.92
CA ARG A 106 -13.57 -18.98 30.72
C ARG A 106 -12.42 -18.43 29.89
N GLU A 107 -12.37 -18.76 28.60
CA GLU A 107 -11.28 -18.36 27.69
C GLU A 107 -11.47 -16.94 27.15
N THR A 108 -12.69 -16.40 27.19
CA THR A 108 -12.98 -15.02 26.74
C THR A 108 -12.70 -13.98 27.84
N HIS A 109 -12.43 -12.74 27.43
CA HIS A 109 -12.05 -11.62 28.32
C HIS A 109 -13.23 -10.72 28.74
N PHE A 110 -14.48 -11.06 28.36
CA PHE A 110 -15.65 -10.26 28.76
C PHE A 110 -15.80 -10.16 30.28
N ARG A 111 -16.10 -8.95 30.77
CA ARG A 111 -16.21 -8.66 32.21
C ARG A 111 -17.42 -9.30 32.87
N ASN A 112 -18.56 -9.30 32.18
CA ASN A 112 -19.79 -9.87 32.68
C ASN A 112 -20.39 -10.83 31.67
N LYS A 113 -20.43 -12.11 32.03
CA LYS A 113 -20.91 -13.21 31.17
C LYS A 113 -22.33 -13.66 31.52
N HIS A 114 -23.10 -12.85 32.26
CA HIS A 114 -24.51 -13.16 32.58
C HIS A 114 -25.49 -12.60 31.56
N ASN A 115 -25.06 -11.63 30.76
CA ASN A 115 -25.88 -11.01 29.72
C ASN A 115 -25.19 -11.14 28.36
N LEU A 116 -25.98 -11.08 27.30
CA LEU A 116 -25.55 -11.09 25.92
C LEU A 116 -26.04 -9.82 25.23
N TYR A 117 -25.14 -9.07 24.61
CA TYR A 117 -25.51 -7.92 23.79
C TYR A 117 -25.66 -8.37 22.33
N ILE A 118 -26.83 -8.14 21.75
CA ILE A 118 -27.15 -8.54 20.38
C ILE A 118 -27.48 -7.29 19.58
N THR A 119 -26.73 -7.06 18.51
CA THR A 119 -26.99 -5.98 17.57
C THR A 119 -27.44 -6.56 16.25
N PHE A 120 -28.65 -6.22 15.83
CA PHE A 120 -29.15 -6.49 14.50
C PHE A 120 -28.87 -5.30 13.58
N LEU A 121 -28.37 -5.53 12.38
CA LEU A 121 -28.20 -4.51 11.35
C LEU A 121 -29.05 -4.85 10.14
N PHE A 122 -29.96 -3.95 9.79
CA PHE A 122 -30.77 -4.00 8.59
C PHE A 122 -30.43 -2.84 7.66
N ASP A 123 -30.19 -3.14 6.39
CA ASP A 123 -30.01 -2.14 5.34
C ASP A 123 -31.20 -2.18 4.38
N SER A 124 -31.91 -1.05 4.24
CA SER A 124 -33.12 -0.99 3.44
C SER A 124 -32.87 -0.83 1.93
N THR A 125 -31.62 -0.90 1.45
CA THR A 125 -31.25 -0.62 0.05
C THR A 125 -31.92 -1.53 -0.96
N GLU A 126 -31.96 -2.84 -0.69
CA GLU A 126 -32.61 -3.82 -1.57
C GLU A 126 -34.00 -4.25 -1.08
N CYS A 127 -34.48 -3.67 0.02
CA CYS A 127 -35.82 -3.93 0.53
C CYS A 127 -36.87 -3.45 -0.47
N LYS A 128 -37.82 -4.32 -0.82
CA LYS A 128 -38.84 -4.06 -1.85
C LYS A 128 -40.18 -3.66 -1.26
N SER A 129 -40.47 -4.07 -0.03
CA SER A 129 -41.77 -3.82 0.60
C SER A 129 -41.72 -3.83 2.14
N VAL A 130 -42.82 -3.34 2.75
CA VAL A 130 -43.00 -3.37 4.21
C VAL A 130 -43.12 -4.80 4.74
N GLU A 131 -43.72 -5.70 3.96
CA GLU A 131 -43.86 -7.11 4.30
C GLU A 131 -42.49 -7.79 4.39
N GLU A 132 -41.58 -7.47 3.47
CA GLU A 132 -40.20 -7.96 3.52
C GLU A 132 -39.46 -7.44 4.77
N PHE A 133 -39.62 -6.16 5.08
CA PHE A 133 -39.07 -5.58 6.32
C PHE A 133 -39.60 -6.30 7.56
N ASN A 134 -40.92 -6.50 7.66
CA ASN A 134 -41.54 -7.21 8.79
C ASN A 134 -41.05 -8.66 8.91
N LYS A 135 -40.82 -9.35 7.79
CA LYS A 135 -40.23 -10.70 7.79
C LYS A 135 -38.84 -10.70 8.44
N TRP A 136 -38.00 -9.69 8.15
CA TRP A 136 -36.69 -9.54 8.80
C TRP A 136 -36.80 -9.27 10.30
N LEU A 137 -37.82 -8.51 10.73
CA LEU A 137 -38.09 -8.31 12.16
C LEU A 137 -38.52 -9.61 12.85
N GLU A 138 -39.36 -10.42 12.21
CA GLU A 138 -39.76 -11.74 12.72
C GLU A 138 -38.57 -12.70 12.86
N ILE A 139 -37.67 -12.71 11.86
CA ILE A 139 -36.41 -13.48 11.90
C ILE A 139 -35.54 -13.02 13.07
N SER A 140 -35.39 -11.71 13.23
CA SER A 140 -34.60 -11.10 14.32
C SER A 140 -35.17 -11.47 15.69
N ASN A 141 -36.49 -11.48 15.84
CA ASN A 141 -37.16 -11.91 17.08
C ASN A 141 -36.92 -13.38 17.38
N THR A 142 -37.09 -14.23 16.37
CA THR A 142 -36.90 -15.68 16.50
C THR A 142 -35.47 -15.98 16.92
N LEU A 143 -34.49 -15.37 16.26
CA LEU A 143 -33.08 -15.51 16.59
C LEU A 143 -32.76 -14.93 17.97
N GLY A 144 -33.24 -13.73 18.29
CA GLY A 144 -33.05 -13.11 19.60
C GLY A 144 -33.66 -13.93 20.75
N ASN A 145 -34.75 -14.66 20.51
CA ASN A 145 -35.36 -15.56 21.50
C ASN A 145 -34.57 -16.87 21.64
N MET A 146 -34.07 -17.43 20.52
CA MET A 146 -33.14 -18.57 20.54
C MET A 146 -31.89 -18.22 21.36
N LEU A 147 -31.28 -17.07 21.10
CA LEU A 147 -30.10 -16.57 21.81
C LEU A 147 -30.40 -16.26 23.29
N GLY A 148 -31.61 -15.77 23.59
CA GLY A 148 -32.07 -15.52 24.96
C GLY A 148 -32.24 -16.77 25.83
N SER A 149 -32.19 -17.97 25.24
CA SER A 149 -32.17 -19.21 26.02
C SER A 149 -30.83 -19.46 26.75
N PHE A 150 -29.74 -18.81 26.31
CA PHE A 150 -28.41 -18.95 26.88
C PHE A 150 -28.13 -17.95 28.02
N ALA A 151 -28.67 -16.74 27.93
CA ALA A 151 -28.43 -15.64 28.86
C ALA A 151 -29.52 -14.57 28.75
N ASN A 152 -29.57 -13.64 29.71
CA ASN A 152 -30.37 -12.42 29.55
C ASN A 152 -29.82 -11.63 28.36
N THR A 153 -30.69 -11.11 27.50
CA THR A 153 -30.29 -10.45 26.25
C THR A 153 -30.61 -8.96 26.31
N PHE A 154 -29.68 -8.15 25.82
CA PHE A 154 -29.92 -6.76 25.40
C PHE A 154 -29.96 -6.74 23.88
N LYS A 155 -31.08 -6.32 23.30
CA LYS A 155 -31.31 -6.38 21.86
C LYS A 155 -31.39 -4.98 21.28
N GLU A 156 -30.48 -4.63 20.38
CA GLU A 156 -30.48 -3.36 19.67
C GLU A 156 -30.70 -3.59 18.18
N MET A 157 -31.62 -2.85 17.58
CA MET A 157 -31.90 -2.91 16.14
C MET A 157 -31.35 -1.64 15.47
N THR A 158 -30.38 -1.79 14.59
CA THR A 158 -29.84 -0.71 13.78
C THR A 158 -30.40 -0.79 12.37
N ILE A 159 -30.92 0.32 11.88
CA ILE A 159 -31.58 0.43 10.57
C ILE A 159 -30.91 1.51 9.75
N LEU A 160 -30.37 1.11 8.60
CA LEU A 160 -29.88 2.01 7.56
C LEU A 160 -31.01 2.23 6.55
N LEU A 161 -31.63 3.41 6.62
CA LEU A 161 -32.69 3.83 5.71
C LEU A 161 -32.11 4.46 4.45
N ASN A 162 -32.31 3.77 3.33
CA ASN A 162 -32.01 4.27 2.00
C ASN A 162 -33.17 5.09 1.44
N GLU A 163 -32.99 6.41 1.35
CA GLU A 163 -34.00 7.38 0.88
C GLU A 163 -33.82 7.79 -0.58
N ASN A 164 -33.66 6.81 -1.47
CA ASN A 164 -33.51 7.03 -2.91
C ASN A 164 -34.77 7.60 -3.59
N GLU A 165 -34.60 8.58 -4.48
CA GLU A 165 -35.70 9.25 -5.20
C GLU A 165 -36.51 8.33 -6.14
N LEU A 166 -35.93 7.19 -6.56
CA LEU A 166 -36.63 6.23 -7.43
C LEU A 166 -37.79 5.52 -6.71
N ASN A 167 -37.82 5.52 -5.36
CA ASN A 167 -38.83 4.83 -4.57
C ASN A 167 -39.22 5.66 -3.33
N THR A 168 -39.77 6.85 -3.53
CA THR A 168 -40.11 7.82 -2.47
C THR A 168 -41.11 7.31 -1.44
N ASP A 169 -41.93 6.31 -1.79
CA ASP A 169 -42.98 5.79 -0.90
C ASP A 169 -42.46 4.78 0.13
N LEU A 170 -41.48 3.95 -0.22
CA LEU A 170 -41.05 2.85 0.66
C LEU A 170 -40.36 3.35 1.94
N PRO A 171 -39.37 4.24 1.90
CA PRO A 171 -38.73 4.76 3.12
C PRO A 171 -39.72 5.43 4.06
N ARG A 172 -40.70 6.17 3.49
CA ARG A 172 -41.80 6.77 4.27
C ARG A 172 -42.68 5.70 4.94
N LYS A 173 -43.00 4.61 4.24
CA LYS A 173 -43.74 3.48 4.83
C LYS A 173 -42.93 2.79 5.93
N LEU A 174 -41.62 2.57 5.74
CA LEU A 174 -40.75 2.00 6.76
C LEU A 174 -40.66 2.89 8.00
N ARG A 175 -40.54 4.22 7.85
CA ARG A 175 -40.60 5.16 8.98
C ARG A 175 -41.90 5.04 9.77
N ARG A 176 -43.04 4.89 9.11
CA ARG A 176 -44.35 4.67 9.77
C ARG A 176 -44.41 3.33 10.50
N GLU A 177 -43.79 2.28 9.97
CA GLU A 177 -43.67 1.01 10.69
C GLU A 177 -42.80 1.16 11.94
N LEU A 178 -41.69 1.90 11.85
CA LEU A 178 -40.86 2.23 13.01
C LEU A 178 -41.63 3.03 14.05
N ALA A 179 -42.46 3.98 13.62
CA ALA A 179 -43.29 4.78 14.51
C ALA A 179 -44.25 3.95 15.38
N LYS A 180 -44.58 2.71 14.99
CA LYS A 180 -45.39 1.80 15.81
C LYS A 180 -44.68 1.37 17.11
N TYR A 181 -43.35 1.31 17.12
CA TYR A 181 -42.56 0.97 18.30
C TYR A 181 -42.77 1.97 19.45
N ASN A 182 -42.91 3.26 19.13
CA ASN A 182 -43.16 4.31 20.12
C ASN A 182 -44.53 4.18 20.83
N ASN A 183 -45.47 3.38 20.30
CA ASN A 183 -46.78 3.17 20.91
C ASN A 183 -46.86 1.93 21.83
N GLN A 184 -45.80 1.11 21.93
CA GLN A 184 -45.80 -0.16 22.68
C GLN A 184 -46.96 -1.11 22.30
N GLU A 185 -47.44 -1.04 21.05
CA GLU A 185 -48.56 -1.84 20.54
C GLU A 185 -48.06 -3.03 19.72
N GLY A 186 -47.78 -4.16 20.38
CA GLY A 186 -47.63 -5.49 19.77
C GLY A 186 -46.74 -5.57 18.52
N SER A 187 -45.78 -4.65 18.38
CA SER A 187 -44.92 -4.56 17.22
C SER A 187 -43.88 -5.66 17.29
N ALA A 188 -43.47 -6.20 16.15
CA ALA A 188 -42.31 -7.09 16.09
C ALA A 188 -41.05 -6.40 16.68
N LEU A 189 -41.01 -5.07 16.71
CA LEU A 189 -39.92 -4.30 17.30
C LEU A 189 -39.93 -4.28 18.84
N ASP A 190 -41.05 -4.60 19.52
CA ASP A 190 -41.18 -4.48 20.98
C ASP A 190 -40.18 -5.37 21.75
N SER A 191 -39.69 -6.41 21.08
CA SER A 191 -38.64 -7.31 21.59
C SER A 191 -37.27 -6.61 21.75
N CYS A 192 -37.03 -5.53 21.01
CA CYS A 192 -35.77 -4.78 21.00
C CYS A 192 -35.78 -3.75 22.13
N ASP A 193 -34.66 -3.61 22.83
CA ASP A 193 -34.46 -2.68 23.94
C ASP A 193 -34.09 -1.27 23.49
N GLY A 194 -33.67 -1.11 22.23
CA GLY A 194 -33.51 0.18 21.56
C GLY A 194 -33.39 0.03 20.06
N ILE A 195 -33.65 1.13 19.35
CA ILE A 195 -33.56 1.19 17.89
C ILE A 195 -32.67 2.36 17.49
N LEU A 196 -31.66 2.10 16.67
CA LEU A 196 -30.86 3.13 15.99
C LEU A 196 -31.32 3.25 14.54
N VAL A 197 -31.58 4.47 14.09
CA VAL A 197 -31.99 4.76 12.71
C VAL A 197 -31.06 5.81 12.12
N PHE A 198 -30.36 5.41 11.06
CA PHE A 198 -29.51 6.29 10.25
C PHE A 198 -30.01 6.27 8.81
N SER A 199 -29.88 7.40 8.13
CA SER A 199 -30.30 7.56 6.75
C SER A 199 -29.15 8.03 5.88
N ASN A 200 -29.16 7.62 4.61
CA ASN A 200 -28.29 8.20 3.58
C ASN A 200 -28.72 9.61 3.14
N ARG A 201 -29.69 10.22 3.83
CA ARG A 201 -30.14 11.59 3.64
C ARG A 201 -30.03 12.38 4.94
N LEU A 202 -29.25 13.45 4.90
CA LEU A 202 -28.99 14.34 6.03
C LEU A 202 -30.18 15.25 6.31
N GLU A 203 -30.15 15.93 7.47
CA GLU A 203 -31.20 16.88 7.90
C GLU A 203 -31.47 18.01 6.89
N ASP A 204 -30.45 18.51 6.21
CA ASP A 204 -30.56 19.55 5.17
C ASP A 204 -31.10 19.00 3.83
N GLY A 205 -31.31 17.69 3.76
CA GLY A 205 -31.77 16.97 2.58
C GLY A 205 -30.66 16.55 1.63
N THR A 206 -29.40 16.86 1.93
CA THR A 206 -28.21 16.41 1.19
C THR A 206 -28.14 14.89 1.24
N ARG A 207 -27.87 14.29 0.08
CA ARG A 207 -27.73 12.84 -0.05
C ARG A 207 -26.26 12.45 0.06
N LEU A 208 -26.01 11.43 0.86
CA LEU A 208 -24.72 10.80 1.00
C LEU A 208 -24.42 9.98 -0.28
N GLY A 209 -23.25 10.19 -0.87
CA GLY A 209 -22.73 9.30 -1.90
C GLY A 209 -22.26 7.97 -1.30
N ASP A 210 -21.90 7.01 -2.15
CA ASP A 210 -21.44 5.68 -1.69
C ASP A 210 -20.24 5.77 -0.73
N LYS A 211 -19.36 6.77 -0.91
CA LYS A 211 -18.21 7.03 -0.02
C LYS A 211 -18.60 7.66 1.31
N ASP A 212 -19.77 8.28 1.41
CA ASP A 212 -20.23 8.92 2.64
C ASP A 212 -21.02 7.95 3.53
N MET A 213 -21.41 6.77 2.99
CA MET A 213 -21.97 5.65 3.76
C MET A 213 -20.97 5.10 4.78
N ASP A 214 -19.67 5.30 4.55
CA ASP A 214 -18.59 5.01 5.49
C ASP A 214 -18.86 5.62 6.88
N ASN A 215 -19.41 6.84 6.92
CA ASN A 215 -19.77 7.50 8.18
C ASN A 215 -20.91 6.78 8.91
N CYS A 216 -21.87 6.17 8.19
CA CYS A 216 -22.91 5.35 8.80
C CYS A 216 -22.33 4.12 9.49
N TYR A 217 -21.40 3.42 8.85
CA TYR A 217 -20.74 2.26 9.46
C TYR A 217 -19.85 2.66 10.65
N ARG A 218 -19.21 3.83 10.62
CA ARG A 218 -18.48 4.37 11.78
C ARG A 218 -19.40 4.74 12.93
N MET A 219 -20.51 5.43 12.66
CA MET A 219 -21.53 5.74 13.67
C MET A 219 -22.03 4.49 14.36
N ILE A 220 -22.32 3.43 13.59
CA ILE A 220 -22.68 2.12 14.14
C ILE A 220 -21.58 1.64 15.07
N SER A 221 -20.34 1.57 14.60
CA SER A 221 -19.19 1.14 15.43
C SER A 221 -19.07 1.94 16.73
N SER A 222 -19.20 3.27 16.64
CA SER A 222 -19.15 4.19 17.78
C SER A 222 -20.31 3.99 18.75
N ALA A 223 -21.54 3.84 18.24
CA ALA A 223 -22.71 3.53 19.05
C ALA A 223 -22.54 2.20 19.80
N MET A 224 -22.02 1.17 19.13
CA MET A 224 -21.79 -0.16 19.69
C MET A 224 -20.76 -0.15 20.83
N VAL A 225 -19.70 0.63 20.65
CA VAL A 225 -18.67 0.81 21.67
C VAL A 225 -19.23 1.53 22.90
N LEU A 226 -20.13 2.48 22.70
CA LEU A 226 -20.79 3.22 23.78
C LEU A 226 -21.91 2.41 24.45
N SER A 227 -22.62 1.56 23.70
CA SER A 227 -23.76 0.79 24.21
C SER A 227 -23.34 -0.44 25.02
N ASN A 228 -22.22 -1.07 24.67
CA ASN A 228 -21.60 -2.15 25.46
C ASN A 228 -20.46 -1.63 26.38
N ASN A 229 -20.67 -0.44 26.94
CA ASN A 229 -19.72 0.22 27.84
C ASN A 229 -19.94 -0.24 29.30
N LYS A 230 -18.85 -0.26 30.09
CA LYS A 230 -18.90 -0.48 31.54
C LYS A 230 -19.72 0.59 32.27
N ASP A 231 -19.71 1.82 31.76
CA ASP A 231 -20.52 2.91 32.32
C ASP A 231 -22.00 2.69 31.98
N THR A 232 -22.74 2.18 32.96
CA THR A 232 -24.17 1.88 32.81
C THR A 232 -25.01 3.13 32.57
N THR A 233 -24.53 4.32 32.95
CA THR A 233 -25.25 5.58 32.69
C THR A 233 -25.23 5.96 31.22
N VAL A 234 -24.21 5.51 30.48
CA VAL A 234 -24.09 5.66 29.02
C VAL A 234 -24.82 4.52 28.33
N ALA A 235 -24.54 3.26 28.70
CA ALA A 235 -25.13 2.09 28.07
C ALA A 235 -26.68 2.09 28.14
N SER A 236 -27.24 2.49 29.29
CA SER A 236 -28.70 2.58 29.45
C SER A 236 -29.39 3.61 28.56
N ARG A 237 -28.66 4.58 27.97
CA ARG A 237 -29.21 5.54 27.00
C ARG A 237 -29.59 4.89 25.67
N PHE A 238 -29.00 3.73 25.36
CA PHE A 238 -29.30 2.96 24.15
C PHE A 238 -30.41 1.92 24.39
N LEU A 239 -30.63 1.51 25.65
CA LEU A 239 -31.49 0.39 26.03
C LEU A 239 -32.77 0.85 26.77
N ASN A 240 -33.31 2.00 26.38
CA ASN A 240 -34.42 2.67 27.05
C ASN A 240 -35.76 2.60 26.29
N LYS A 241 -35.90 1.67 25.34
CA LYS A 241 -37.07 1.51 24.47
C LYS A 241 -37.41 2.76 23.65
N GLU A 242 -36.40 3.53 23.25
CA GLU A 242 -36.53 4.70 22.38
C GLU A 242 -35.98 4.41 20.97
N ILE A 243 -36.44 5.19 19.99
CA ILE A 243 -35.83 5.26 18.66
C ILE A 243 -34.84 6.41 18.68
N LEU A 244 -33.58 6.15 18.34
CA LEU A 244 -32.52 7.14 18.33
C LEU A 244 -31.99 7.35 16.92
N THR A 245 -31.58 8.57 16.64
CA THR A 245 -30.71 8.90 15.51
C THR A 245 -29.46 9.62 16.01
N ALA A 246 -28.48 9.81 15.12
CA ALA A 246 -27.21 10.40 15.48
C ALA A 246 -26.87 11.63 14.63
N ARG A 247 -26.28 12.59 15.31
CA ARG A 247 -25.42 13.61 14.71
C ARG A 247 -23.98 13.17 14.89
N TYR A 248 -23.20 13.21 13.82
CA TYR A 248 -21.87 12.62 13.81
C TYR A 248 -20.88 13.44 13.00
N SER A 249 -19.62 13.38 13.41
CA SER A 249 -18.47 13.90 12.68
C SER A 249 -17.21 13.16 13.10
N VAL A 250 -16.18 13.24 12.26
CA VAL A 250 -14.90 12.64 12.52
C VAL A 250 -13.77 13.49 11.96
N GLU A 251 -12.75 13.67 12.78
CA GLU A 251 -11.47 14.25 12.37
C GLU A 251 -10.39 13.17 12.50
N GLU A 252 -9.73 12.87 11.39
CA GLU A 252 -8.70 11.83 11.33
C GLU A 252 -7.54 12.24 10.45
N LYS A 253 -6.43 11.50 10.55
CA LYS A 253 -5.27 11.74 9.70
C LYS A 253 -5.68 11.48 8.25
N PRO A 254 -5.46 12.42 7.30
CA PRO A 254 -5.87 12.26 5.91
C PRO A 254 -4.91 11.33 5.16
N VAL A 255 -4.81 10.06 5.59
CA VAL A 255 -3.81 9.07 5.15
C VAL A 255 -3.88 8.87 3.65
N LYS A 256 -5.08 8.87 3.07
CA LYS A 256 -5.29 8.67 1.63
C LYS A 256 -4.71 9.83 0.82
N GLU A 257 -5.01 11.06 1.22
CA GLU A 257 -4.51 12.28 0.61
C GLU A 257 -3.00 12.38 0.75
N ILE A 258 -2.46 12.10 1.94
CA ILE A 258 -1.02 12.03 2.18
C ILE A 258 -0.37 11.03 1.23
N SER A 259 -0.92 9.81 1.14
CA SER A 259 -0.41 8.75 0.27
C SER A 259 -0.40 9.16 -1.20
N GLN A 260 -1.49 9.79 -1.65
CA GLN A 260 -1.57 10.30 -3.01
C GLN A 260 -0.58 11.43 -3.27
N VAL A 261 -0.35 12.37 -2.34
CA VAL A 261 0.69 13.42 -2.49
C VAL A 261 2.07 12.79 -2.61
N ILE A 262 2.43 11.88 -1.70
CA ILE A 262 3.76 11.25 -1.67
C ILE A 262 4.05 10.48 -2.96
N VAL A 263 3.14 9.58 -3.35
CA VAL A 263 3.30 8.78 -4.57
C VAL A 263 3.32 9.67 -5.80
N THR A 264 2.42 10.66 -5.89
CA THR A 264 2.38 11.59 -7.03
C THR A 264 3.68 12.37 -7.15
N GLN A 265 4.20 12.88 -6.04
CA GLN A 265 5.44 13.65 -6.04
C GLN A 265 6.63 12.80 -6.44
N LEU A 266 6.75 11.58 -5.90
CA LEU A 266 7.82 10.65 -6.24
C LEU A 266 7.82 10.32 -7.74
N VAL A 267 6.66 9.94 -8.28
CA VAL A 267 6.54 9.58 -9.70
C VAL A 267 6.80 10.78 -10.62
N ARG A 268 6.32 11.97 -10.25
CA ARG A 268 6.63 13.20 -10.99
C ARG A 268 8.14 13.44 -11.04
N ARG A 269 8.83 13.29 -9.91
CA ARG A 269 10.30 13.46 -9.85
C ARG A 269 11.04 12.39 -10.64
N LEU A 270 10.59 11.14 -10.58
CA LEU A 270 11.12 10.06 -11.42
C LEU A 270 10.97 10.37 -12.91
N TYR A 271 9.77 10.80 -13.32
CA TYR A 271 9.50 11.16 -14.70
C TYR A 271 10.34 12.37 -15.16
N GLU A 272 10.46 13.42 -14.34
CA GLU A 272 11.33 14.56 -14.62
C GLU A 272 12.80 14.17 -14.74
N HIS A 273 13.28 13.23 -13.92
CA HIS A 273 14.67 12.78 -13.94
C HIS A 273 14.98 12.03 -15.24
N VAL A 274 14.14 11.05 -15.59
CA VAL A 274 14.25 10.28 -16.84
C VAL A 274 14.14 11.19 -18.07
N THR A 275 13.21 12.15 -18.08
CA THR A 275 13.02 13.01 -19.27
C THR A 275 14.03 14.15 -19.43
N LYS A 276 14.84 14.47 -18.40
CA LYS A 276 15.78 15.60 -18.45
C LYS A 276 17.11 15.29 -19.16
N GLU A 277 17.48 14.03 -19.36
CA GLU A 277 18.76 13.67 -19.97
C GLU A 277 18.71 13.52 -21.50
N ASN A 278 18.57 14.65 -22.21
CA ASN A 278 18.88 14.70 -23.64
C ASN A 278 20.38 14.99 -23.84
N ARG A 279 21.24 14.04 -23.49
CA ARG A 279 22.61 14.08 -24.03
C ARG A 279 22.55 13.66 -25.49
N VAL A 280 22.99 14.54 -26.39
CA VAL A 280 23.18 14.17 -27.80
C VAL A 280 24.29 13.13 -27.85
N LEU A 281 23.91 11.86 -27.97
CA LEU A 281 24.83 10.76 -28.21
C LEU A 281 25.03 10.61 -29.71
N ASN A 282 26.30 10.46 -30.11
CA ASN A 282 26.70 10.19 -31.48
C ASN A 282 27.55 8.93 -31.48
N ILE A 283 27.35 8.06 -32.47
CA ILE A 283 28.20 6.87 -32.68
C ILE A 283 29.58 7.35 -33.17
N ASP A 284 30.50 7.53 -32.23
CA ASP A 284 31.85 8.03 -32.48
C ASP A 284 32.91 7.30 -31.63
N SER A 285 34.17 7.73 -31.75
CA SER A 285 35.30 7.15 -31.02
C SER A 285 35.21 7.33 -29.50
N LYS A 286 34.40 8.28 -29.01
CA LYS A 286 34.17 8.54 -27.59
C LYS A 286 33.20 7.50 -27.00
N ILE A 287 32.12 7.15 -27.70
CA ILE A 287 31.23 6.06 -27.28
C ILE A 287 32.00 4.75 -27.10
N LEU A 288 32.92 4.44 -28.02
CA LEU A 288 33.75 3.23 -27.88
C LEU A 288 34.60 3.26 -26.61
N LYS A 289 35.18 4.41 -26.26
CA LYS A 289 35.93 4.58 -25.02
C LYS A 289 35.04 4.41 -23.78
N ASP A 290 33.83 4.94 -23.81
CA ASP A 290 32.85 4.81 -22.72
C ASP A 290 32.36 3.35 -22.57
N LEU A 291 32.37 2.57 -23.65
CA LEU A 291 32.14 1.12 -23.68
C LEU A 291 33.37 0.28 -23.29
N LYS A 292 34.48 0.93 -22.87
CA LYS A 292 35.76 0.27 -22.55
C LYS A 292 36.35 -0.52 -23.73
N ILE A 293 36.27 0.07 -24.92
CA ILE A 293 36.91 -0.42 -26.13
C ILE A 293 38.12 0.44 -26.43
N THR A 294 39.28 -0.21 -26.57
CA THR A 294 40.58 0.43 -26.76
C THR A 294 40.70 1.12 -28.11
N GLU A 295 41.76 1.90 -28.30
CA GLU A 295 42.04 2.51 -29.61
C GLU A 295 42.27 1.47 -30.72
N GLN A 296 42.77 0.28 -30.35
CA GLN A 296 42.95 -0.88 -31.25
C GLN A 296 41.66 -1.69 -31.50
N GLY A 297 40.53 -1.29 -30.91
CA GLY A 297 39.24 -1.98 -31.07
C GLY A 297 39.10 -3.26 -30.24
N THR A 298 39.91 -3.43 -29.19
CA THR A 298 39.83 -4.57 -28.26
C THR A 298 39.02 -4.22 -27.02
N PHE A 299 38.39 -5.21 -26.39
CA PHE A 299 37.63 -5.02 -25.15
C PHE A 299 38.57 -5.05 -23.95
N GLU A 300 38.58 -4.01 -23.11
CA GLU A 300 39.47 -3.93 -21.94
C GLU A 300 39.30 -5.14 -21.00
N VAL A 301 38.08 -5.65 -20.83
CA VAL A 301 37.80 -6.83 -20.00
C VAL A 301 38.51 -8.10 -20.51
N LEU A 302 38.75 -8.22 -21.81
CA LEU A 302 39.45 -9.36 -22.42
C LEU A 302 40.96 -9.15 -22.48
N ASP A 303 41.38 -7.88 -22.57
CA ASP A 303 42.79 -7.51 -22.54
C ASP A 303 43.50 -8.01 -21.28
N ASP A 304 42.85 -7.93 -20.12
CA ASP A 304 43.37 -8.42 -18.84
C ASP A 304 43.65 -9.93 -18.88
N TYR A 305 42.79 -10.71 -19.55
CA TYR A 305 42.98 -12.16 -19.71
C TYR A 305 44.10 -12.48 -20.68
N ALA A 306 44.18 -11.75 -21.80
CA ALA A 306 45.31 -11.87 -22.72
C ALA A 306 46.63 -11.62 -21.98
N GLU A 307 46.69 -10.59 -21.12
CA GLU A 307 47.87 -10.27 -20.32
C GLU A 307 48.25 -11.37 -19.33
N GLN A 308 47.29 -12.00 -18.66
CA GLN A 308 47.55 -13.14 -17.77
C GLN A 308 48.11 -14.36 -18.51
N GLU A 309 47.62 -14.67 -19.71
CA GLU A 309 48.12 -15.79 -20.52
C GLU A 309 49.54 -15.51 -21.05
N ILE A 310 49.84 -14.27 -21.43
CA ILE A 310 51.17 -13.89 -21.90
C ILE A 310 52.21 -13.95 -20.77
N GLN A 311 51.84 -13.59 -19.54
CA GLN A 311 52.74 -13.69 -18.38
C GLN A 311 53.20 -15.14 -18.12
N LYS A 312 52.42 -16.14 -18.56
CA LYS A 312 52.79 -17.56 -18.49
C LYS A 312 53.76 -17.97 -19.59
N MET A 313 53.93 -17.17 -20.65
CA MET A 313 54.89 -17.43 -21.73
C MET A 313 56.28 -16.94 -21.35
N ASN A 314 57.26 -17.85 -21.33
CA ASN A 314 58.67 -17.50 -21.22
C ASN A 314 59.37 -17.66 -22.58
N LEU A 315 60.56 -17.07 -22.71
CA LEU A 315 61.37 -17.10 -23.93
C LEU A 315 61.78 -18.52 -24.36
N ASP A 316 61.76 -19.48 -23.43
CA ASP A 316 62.13 -20.86 -23.71
C ASP A 316 61.06 -21.60 -24.49
N ILE A 317 59.79 -21.19 -24.42
CA ILE A 317 58.70 -21.83 -25.15
C ILE A 317 58.92 -21.80 -26.67
N LEU A 318 59.54 -20.73 -27.18
CA LEU A 318 59.84 -20.55 -28.61
C LEU A 318 60.82 -21.60 -29.15
N LYS A 319 61.64 -22.22 -28.29
CA LYS A 319 62.60 -23.26 -28.69
C LYS A 319 61.94 -24.60 -29.00
N PHE A 320 60.73 -24.82 -28.49
CA PHE A 320 60.02 -26.10 -28.60
C PHE A 320 59.08 -26.19 -29.81
N PHE A 321 58.97 -25.13 -30.61
CA PHE A 321 58.15 -25.16 -31.82
C PHE A 321 58.83 -25.99 -32.92
N PRO A 322 58.07 -26.83 -33.64
CA PRO A 322 58.60 -27.62 -34.76
C PRO A 322 59.09 -26.68 -35.86
N ARG A 323 60.20 -27.04 -36.53
CA ARG A 323 60.84 -26.19 -37.55
C ARG A 323 60.83 -26.88 -38.91
N LYS A 324 60.79 -26.07 -39.96
CA LYS A 324 60.91 -26.50 -41.37
C LYS A 324 62.29 -27.09 -41.68
N THR A 325 63.34 -26.61 -41.00
CA THR A 325 64.73 -27.07 -41.17
C THR A 325 65.38 -27.35 -39.81
N MET A 326 66.41 -28.21 -39.81
CA MET A 326 67.22 -28.56 -38.63
C MET A 326 68.40 -27.59 -38.41
N GLU A 327 68.46 -26.49 -39.16
CA GLU A 327 69.53 -25.51 -39.06
C GLU A 327 69.41 -24.71 -37.74
N GLU A 328 70.55 -24.39 -37.12
CA GLU A 328 70.61 -23.55 -35.94
C GLU A 328 70.20 -22.11 -36.31
N ILE A 329 68.95 -21.79 -36.03
CA ILE A 329 68.43 -20.43 -36.08
C ILE A 329 69.04 -19.67 -34.90
N GLY A 330 69.63 -18.51 -35.16
CA GLY A 330 70.32 -17.66 -34.18
C GLY A 330 69.40 -17.09 -33.09
N ASP A 331 69.43 -15.77 -32.86
CA ASP A 331 68.59 -15.18 -31.81
C ASP A 331 67.10 -15.19 -32.20
N ILE A 332 66.39 -16.24 -31.79
CA ILE A 332 64.94 -16.44 -32.01
C ILE A 332 64.13 -15.22 -31.53
N LYS A 333 64.63 -14.48 -30.54
CA LYS A 333 63.95 -13.32 -29.95
C LYS A 333 63.92 -12.11 -30.87
N SER A 334 64.87 -12.01 -31.79
CA SER A 334 64.94 -10.90 -32.76
C SER A 334 64.09 -11.13 -34.00
N LEU A 335 63.57 -12.35 -34.19
CA LEU A 335 62.72 -12.68 -35.34
C LEU A 335 61.39 -11.93 -35.28
N SER A 336 60.90 -11.55 -36.46
CA SER A 336 59.55 -11.05 -36.60
C SER A 336 58.54 -12.18 -36.38
N SER A 337 57.29 -11.83 -36.05
CA SER A 337 56.22 -12.82 -35.94
C SER A 337 55.96 -13.53 -37.27
N ALA A 338 56.20 -12.90 -38.43
CA ALA A 338 56.05 -13.51 -39.74
C ALA A 338 57.16 -14.54 -40.01
N GLU A 339 58.42 -14.15 -39.78
CA GLU A 339 59.59 -15.03 -39.98
C GLU A 339 59.49 -16.28 -39.12
N PHE A 340 59.14 -16.12 -37.84
CA PHE A 340 59.03 -17.26 -36.93
C PHE A 340 57.87 -18.19 -37.29
N ASP A 341 56.74 -17.65 -37.74
CA ASP A 341 55.59 -18.46 -38.17
C ASP A 341 55.91 -19.24 -39.47
N GLU A 342 56.67 -18.65 -40.40
CA GLU A 342 57.16 -19.34 -41.61
C GLU A 342 58.13 -20.49 -41.25
N ILE A 343 59.11 -20.20 -40.39
CA ILE A 343 60.08 -21.19 -39.88
C ILE A 343 59.36 -22.35 -39.19
N THR A 344 58.30 -22.04 -38.44
CA THR A 344 57.55 -23.02 -37.65
C THR A 344 56.35 -23.61 -38.39
N MET A 345 56.21 -23.35 -39.69
CA MET A 345 55.13 -23.90 -40.52
C MET A 345 53.73 -23.60 -39.95
N ASN A 346 53.51 -22.36 -39.52
CA ASN A 346 52.29 -21.85 -38.87
C ASN A 346 52.00 -22.43 -37.47
N ALA A 347 52.94 -23.15 -36.84
CA ALA A 347 52.71 -23.71 -35.51
C ALA A 347 52.56 -22.61 -34.45
N TRP A 348 53.22 -21.46 -34.62
CA TRP A 348 53.10 -20.30 -33.73
C TRP A 348 51.69 -19.69 -33.75
N THR A 349 51.16 -19.37 -34.93
CA THR A 349 49.79 -18.86 -35.06
C THR A 349 48.78 -19.86 -34.50
N ASN A 350 48.95 -21.16 -34.78
CA ASN A 350 48.08 -22.21 -34.23
C ASN A 350 48.16 -22.33 -32.71
N TYR A 351 49.32 -22.06 -32.11
CA TYR A 351 49.48 -22.06 -30.66
C TYR A 351 48.70 -20.92 -30.00
N LEU A 352 48.78 -19.70 -30.56
CA LEU A 352 47.98 -18.58 -30.07
C LEU A 352 46.47 -18.84 -30.22
N LEU A 353 46.05 -19.42 -31.35
CA LEU A 353 44.65 -19.84 -31.56
C LEU A 353 44.21 -20.91 -30.54
N LYS A 354 45.06 -21.87 -30.19
CA LYS A 354 44.76 -22.88 -29.17
C LYS A 354 44.60 -22.29 -27.76
N ILE A 355 45.35 -21.24 -27.43
CA ILE A 355 45.17 -20.53 -26.15
C ILE A 355 43.78 -19.89 -26.10
N VAL A 356 43.42 -19.20 -27.17
CA VAL A 356 42.11 -18.56 -27.31
C VAL A 356 40.99 -19.60 -27.20
N GLN A 357 41.07 -20.70 -27.96
CA GLN A 357 40.12 -21.81 -27.88
C GLN A 357 40.03 -22.40 -26.47
N LYS A 358 41.16 -22.62 -25.79
CA LYS A 358 41.16 -23.16 -24.42
C LYS A 358 40.45 -22.23 -23.44
N VAL A 359 40.68 -20.92 -23.53
CA VAL A 359 40.00 -19.94 -22.67
C VAL A 359 38.50 -19.92 -22.96
N PHE A 360 38.11 -20.04 -24.23
CA PHE A 360 36.71 -20.15 -24.62
C PHE A 360 36.04 -21.44 -24.12
N ASP A 361 36.69 -22.58 -24.29
CA ASP A 361 36.21 -23.87 -23.79
C ASP A 361 36.07 -23.85 -22.27
N GLN A 362 37.01 -23.21 -21.55
CA GLN A 362 36.92 -23.01 -20.11
C GLN A 362 35.77 -22.08 -19.73
N ALA A 363 35.59 -20.97 -20.47
CA ALA A 363 34.51 -20.03 -20.23
C ALA A 363 33.11 -20.65 -20.45
N GLN A 364 32.96 -21.53 -21.45
CA GLN A 364 31.70 -22.24 -21.74
C GLN A 364 31.41 -23.40 -20.78
N ASN A 365 32.41 -24.18 -20.38
CA ASN A 365 32.21 -25.39 -19.57
C ASN A 365 32.17 -25.13 -18.05
N GLU A 366 32.84 -24.08 -17.55
CA GLU A 366 32.91 -23.79 -16.11
C GLU A 366 31.91 -22.70 -15.66
N GLY A 367 31.19 -22.05 -16.58
CA GLY A 367 30.11 -21.08 -16.34
C GLY A 367 30.51 -19.77 -15.63
N GLY A 368 31.61 -19.74 -14.87
CA GLY A 368 31.98 -18.63 -14.02
C GLY A 368 32.64 -17.46 -14.75
N ILE A 369 33.49 -17.72 -15.76
CA ILE A 369 34.29 -16.67 -16.41
C ILE A 369 33.42 -15.83 -17.35
N TYR A 370 32.58 -16.48 -18.16
CA TYR A 370 31.68 -15.77 -19.08
C TYR A 370 30.63 -14.93 -18.33
N GLU A 371 30.06 -15.45 -17.24
CA GLU A 371 29.14 -14.70 -16.38
C GLU A 371 29.82 -13.52 -15.67
N GLN A 372 31.09 -13.66 -15.29
CA GLN A 372 31.89 -12.54 -14.77
C GLN A 372 32.08 -11.43 -15.81
N TRP A 373 32.38 -11.79 -17.07
CA TRP A 373 32.46 -10.81 -18.15
C TRP A 373 31.12 -10.11 -18.38
N LYS A 374 30.03 -10.89 -18.47
CA LYS A 374 28.67 -10.35 -18.60
C LYS A 374 28.37 -9.35 -17.49
N LYS A 375 28.69 -9.69 -16.24
CA LYS A 375 28.51 -8.81 -15.08
C LYS A 375 29.34 -7.52 -15.17
N GLN A 376 30.63 -7.62 -15.51
CA GLN A 376 31.51 -6.45 -15.62
C GLN A 376 31.08 -5.50 -16.75
N ILE A 377 30.62 -6.06 -17.89
CA ILE A 377 30.08 -5.27 -19.00
C ILE A 377 28.80 -4.55 -18.54
N LYS A 378 27.87 -5.24 -17.87
CA LYS A 378 26.64 -4.63 -17.34
C LYS A 378 26.91 -3.52 -16.33
N GLU A 379 27.86 -3.73 -15.41
CA GLU A 379 28.27 -2.70 -14.44
C GLU A 379 28.90 -1.49 -15.15
N SER A 380 29.70 -1.72 -16.18
CA SER A 380 30.28 -0.64 -16.98
C SER A 380 29.22 0.14 -17.76
N LEU A 381 28.25 -0.54 -18.36
CA LEU A 381 27.15 0.10 -19.09
C LEU A 381 26.30 0.98 -18.16
N ASN A 382 25.85 0.42 -17.04
CA ASN A 382 24.98 1.13 -16.09
C ASN A 382 25.68 2.28 -15.36
N SER A 383 27.02 2.27 -15.26
CA SER A 383 27.78 3.38 -14.65
C SER A 383 28.15 4.51 -15.61
N LYS A 384 28.07 4.27 -16.93
CA LYS A 384 28.50 5.25 -17.96
C LYS A 384 27.36 5.82 -18.79
N PHE A 385 26.29 5.05 -18.97
CA PHE A 385 25.18 5.42 -19.83
C PHE A 385 23.89 5.59 -19.01
N SER A 386 23.15 6.65 -19.31
CA SER A 386 21.78 6.82 -18.83
C SER A 386 20.85 5.79 -19.48
N LYS A 387 19.61 5.69 -19.02
CA LYS A 387 18.61 4.79 -19.63
C LYS A 387 18.33 5.16 -21.09
N GLU A 388 18.24 6.45 -21.41
CA GLU A 388 18.15 6.94 -22.80
C GLU A 388 19.39 6.58 -23.60
N GLY A 389 20.57 6.61 -22.96
CA GLY A 389 21.82 6.19 -23.57
C GLY A 389 21.86 4.70 -23.93
N LEU A 390 21.39 3.83 -23.03
CA LEU A 390 21.25 2.40 -23.31
C LEU A 390 20.24 2.15 -24.44
N MET A 391 19.11 2.85 -24.46
CA MET A 391 18.15 2.79 -25.57
C MET A 391 18.77 3.28 -26.89
N PHE A 392 19.59 4.33 -26.85
CA PHE A 392 20.30 4.82 -28.02
C PHE A 392 21.29 3.78 -28.57
N LEU A 393 22.07 3.13 -27.69
CA LEU A 393 23.00 2.07 -28.09
C LEU A 393 22.24 0.91 -28.74
N ARG A 394 21.13 0.48 -28.16
CA ARG A 394 20.26 -0.56 -28.73
C ARG A 394 19.72 -0.19 -30.11
N LYS A 395 19.18 1.02 -30.28
CA LYS A 395 18.67 1.51 -31.57
C LYS A 395 19.74 1.58 -32.66
N ASN A 396 21.00 1.74 -32.27
CA ASN A 396 22.15 1.85 -33.18
C ASN A 396 23.09 0.64 -33.11
N LYS A 397 22.60 -0.52 -32.63
CA LYS A 397 23.38 -1.77 -32.44
C LYS A 397 24.20 -2.14 -33.67
N GLU A 398 23.59 -2.07 -34.86
CA GLU A 398 24.27 -2.38 -36.14
C GLU A 398 25.41 -1.42 -36.47
N GLN A 399 25.20 -0.12 -36.27
CA GLN A 399 26.23 0.90 -36.51
C GLN A 399 27.39 0.75 -35.53
N LEU A 400 27.08 0.45 -34.26
CA LEU A 400 28.07 0.18 -33.23
C LEU A 400 28.89 -1.08 -33.56
N TYR A 401 28.23 -2.16 -33.97
CA TYR A 401 28.90 -3.39 -34.41
C TYR A 401 29.87 -3.12 -35.55
N GLN A 402 29.45 -2.39 -36.59
CA GLN A 402 30.33 -2.01 -37.70
C GLN A 402 31.48 -1.11 -37.25
N LEU A 403 31.22 -0.17 -36.35
CA LEU A 403 32.27 0.73 -35.83
C LEU A 403 33.35 -0.04 -35.07
N ILE A 404 32.95 -1.00 -34.22
CA ILE A 404 33.89 -1.86 -33.48
C ILE A 404 34.69 -2.71 -34.47
N LYS A 405 34.02 -3.40 -35.39
CA LYS A 405 34.65 -4.27 -36.39
C LYS A 405 35.63 -3.52 -37.29
N ASN A 406 35.30 -2.29 -37.71
CA ASN A 406 36.19 -1.45 -38.51
C ASN A 406 37.40 -0.93 -37.73
N ARG A 407 37.28 -0.82 -36.40
CA ARG A 407 38.37 -0.36 -35.52
C ARG A 407 39.32 -1.50 -35.12
N GLN A 408 38.85 -2.74 -35.16
CA GLN A 408 39.68 -3.91 -34.91
C GLN A 408 40.79 -4.02 -35.96
N GLN A 409 42.03 -3.84 -35.52
CA GLN A 409 43.20 -3.91 -36.37
C GLN A 409 44.07 -5.10 -35.98
N GLU A 410 44.35 -5.97 -36.95
CA GLU A 410 45.31 -7.03 -36.76
C GLU A 410 46.72 -6.42 -36.58
N PRO A 411 47.49 -6.80 -35.54
CA PRO A 411 48.80 -6.22 -35.31
C PRO A 411 49.78 -6.62 -36.41
N SER A 412 50.68 -5.68 -36.78
CA SER A 412 51.71 -5.94 -37.79
C SER A 412 52.61 -7.11 -37.40
N ARG A 413 52.74 -8.08 -38.32
CA ARG A 413 53.55 -9.30 -38.17
C ARG A 413 55.06 -9.07 -38.34
N GLU A 414 55.46 -7.88 -38.78
CA GLU A 414 56.86 -7.49 -39.03
C GLU A 414 57.62 -7.08 -37.75
N ARG A 415 56.91 -6.93 -36.63
CA ARG A 415 57.52 -6.66 -35.31
C ARG A 415 57.95 -7.95 -34.63
N ARG A 416 58.80 -7.81 -33.59
CA ARG A 416 59.34 -8.93 -32.81
C ARG A 416 58.23 -9.83 -32.28
N ILE A 417 58.46 -11.14 -32.36
CA ILE A 417 57.45 -12.16 -32.05
C ILE A 417 56.73 -11.97 -30.71
N LEU A 418 57.45 -11.75 -29.60
CA LEU A 418 56.81 -11.63 -28.28
C LEU A 418 56.11 -10.29 -28.06
N ASP A 419 56.58 -9.23 -28.72
CA ASP A 419 55.93 -7.93 -28.69
C ASP A 419 54.57 -8.01 -29.44
N VAL A 420 54.53 -8.76 -30.55
CA VAL A 420 53.31 -9.00 -31.33
C VAL A 420 52.37 -10.00 -30.67
N ALA A 421 52.90 -11.02 -29.96
CA ALA A 421 52.11 -12.05 -29.30
C ALA A 421 51.00 -11.45 -28.42
N ARG A 422 51.34 -10.36 -27.72
CA ARG A 422 50.42 -9.67 -26.82
C ARG A 422 49.24 -9.07 -27.55
N GLU A 423 49.54 -8.20 -28.50
CA GLU A 423 48.52 -7.51 -29.27
C GLU A 423 47.71 -8.51 -30.12
N LYS A 424 48.35 -9.60 -30.56
CA LYS A 424 47.71 -10.65 -31.35
C LYS A 424 46.69 -11.44 -30.52
N LEU A 425 46.99 -11.76 -29.27
CA LEU A 425 46.02 -12.41 -28.38
C LEU A 425 44.85 -11.46 -28.04
N LYS A 426 45.12 -10.20 -27.71
CA LYS A 426 44.08 -9.18 -27.47
C LYS A 426 43.13 -9.03 -28.67
N TYR A 427 43.71 -8.95 -29.86
CA TYR A 427 42.97 -8.95 -31.12
C TYR A 427 42.13 -10.22 -31.28
N LEU A 428 42.74 -11.41 -31.18
CA LEU A 428 42.04 -12.69 -31.40
C LEU A 428 40.87 -12.91 -30.43
N PHE A 429 41.01 -12.52 -29.15
CA PHE A 429 39.90 -12.58 -28.20
C PHE A 429 38.77 -11.62 -28.59
N SER A 430 39.09 -10.38 -28.94
CA SER A 430 38.08 -9.36 -29.23
C SER A 430 37.44 -9.50 -30.61
N SER A 431 38.12 -10.13 -31.56
CA SER A 431 37.65 -10.38 -32.93
C SER A 431 36.79 -11.62 -33.08
N ASP A 432 36.61 -12.39 -32.01
CA ASP A 432 35.72 -13.55 -32.00
C ASP A 432 34.26 -13.12 -32.17
N GLU A 433 33.57 -13.71 -33.15
CA GLU A 433 32.19 -13.34 -33.49
C GLU A 433 31.20 -13.70 -32.37
N ASP A 434 31.43 -14.78 -31.62
CA ASP A 434 30.54 -15.18 -30.54
C ASP A 434 30.64 -14.21 -29.35
N ILE A 435 31.86 -13.74 -29.01
CA ILE A 435 32.01 -12.66 -28.01
C ILE A 435 31.36 -11.37 -28.49
N LEU A 436 31.63 -10.97 -29.73
CA LEU A 436 31.11 -9.71 -30.25
C LEU A 436 29.57 -9.72 -30.24
N GLN A 437 28.97 -10.85 -30.62
CA GLN A 437 27.54 -11.06 -30.54
C GLN A 437 27.04 -11.04 -29.09
N ALA A 438 27.71 -11.74 -28.17
CA ALA A 438 27.38 -11.72 -26.74
C ALA A 438 27.40 -10.31 -26.13
N PHE A 439 28.41 -9.51 -26.46
CA PHE A 439 28.50 -8.11 -26.03
C PHE A 439 27.32 -7.28 -26.56
N MET A 440 26.98 -7.49 -27.83
CA MET A 440 25.86 -6.82 -28.47
C MET A 440 24.50 -7.24 -27.88
N ASP A 441 24.37 -8.50 -27.48
CA ASP A 441 23.17 -9.01 -26.82
C ASP A 441 23.04 -8.45 -25.40
N ILE A 442 24.14 -8.23 -24.68
CA ILE A 442 24.12 -7.51 -23.40
C ILE A 442 23.62 -6.06 -23.58
N ILE A 443 24.10 -5.36 -24.62
CA ILE A 443 23.61 -4.00 -24.92
C ILE A 443 22.11 -4.00 -25.24
N ASP A 444 21.65 -5.01 -25.98
CA ASP A 444 20.24 -5.17 -26.34
C ASP A 444 19.38 -5.47 -25.10
N GLU A 445 19.79 -6.41 -24.25
CA GLU A 445 19.13 -6.73 -22.97
C GLU A 445 19.00 -5.46 -22.08
N GLU A 446 20.11 -4.74 -21.85
CA GLU A 446 20.10 -3.56 -20.98
C GLU A 446 19.31 -2.40 -21.60
N GLY A 447 19.33 -2.27 -22.94
CA GLY A 447 18.52 -1.30 -23.67
C GLY A 447 17.02 -1.62 -23.65
N GLU A 448 16.64 -2.90 -23.65
CA GLU A 448 15.26 -3.35 -23.48
C GLU A 448 14.76 -3.06 -22.07
N LEU A 449 15.56 -3.36 -21.04
CA LEU A 449 15.24 -3.03 -19.65
C LEU A 449 15.07 -1.52 -19.45
N ALA A 450 15.95 -0.72 -20.06
CA ALA A 450 15.82 0.74 -20.04
C ALA A 450 14.52 1.22 -20.71
N GLU A 451 14.19 0.70 -21.89
CA GLU A 451 12.93 1.04 -22.59
C GLU A 451 11.69 0.65 -21.77
N ALA A 452 11.67 -0.57 -21.23
CA ALA A 452 10.58 -1.06 -20.38
C ALA A 452 10.39 -0.17 -19.15
N PHE A 453 11.48 0.28 -18.52
CA PHE A 453 11.42 1.18 -17.37
C PHE A 453 10.83 2.54 -17.73
N ILE A 454 11.34 3.19 -18.79
CA ILE A 454 10.86 4.51 -19.22
C ILE A 454 9.38 4.46 -19.62
N ASN A 455 8.97 3.42 -20.34
CA ASN A 455 7.58 3.18 -20.68
C ASN A 455 6.73 3.01 -19.41
N GLY A 456 7.20 2.22 -18.44
CA GLY A 456 6.53 2.01 -17.17
C GLY A 456 6.35 3.29 -16.34
N ILE A 457 7.38 4.13 -16.23
CA ILE A 457 7.30 5.42 -15.54
C ILE A 457 6.37 6.39 -16.29
N THR A 458 6.40 6.38 -17.62
CA THR A 458 5.50 7.20 -18.44
C THR A 458 4.04 6.79 -18.29
N GLU A 459 3.75 5.50 -18.30
CA GLU A 459 2.41 4.95 -18.01
C GLU A 459 1.93 5.36 -16.61
N LEU A 460 2.81 5.25 -15.60
CA LEU A 460 2.51 5.61 -14.22
C LEU A 460 2.20 7.11 -14.07
N ASN A 461 3.02 7.96 -14.71
CA ASN A 461 2.79 9.41 -14.74
C ASN A 461 1.47 9.77 -15.46
N ASN A 462 1.13 9.05 -16.53
CA ASN A 462 -0.16 9.20 -17.20
C ASN A 462 -1.34 8.72 -16.35
N SER A 463 -1.16 7.68 -15.52
CA SER A 463 -2.17 7.23 -14.55
C SER A 463 -2.44 8.30 -13.49
N ILE A 464 -1.40 9.00 -13.01
CA ILE A 464 -1.55 10.13 -12.06
C ILE A 464 -2.47 11.23 -12.61
N ALA A 465 -2.39 11.53 -13.91
CA ALA A 465 -3.24 12.54 -14.54
C ALA A 465 -4.75 12.20 -14.47
N ARG A 466 -5.11 10.94 -14.20
CA ARG A 466 -6.49 10.48 -14.03
C ARG A 466 -6.98 10.57 -12.57
N LEU A 467 -6.10 10.84 -11.62
CA LEU A 467 -6.46 10.96 -10.21
C LEU A 467 -7.13 12.31 -9.94
N PHE A 468 -8.09 12.31 -9.01
CA PHE A 468 -8.71 13.55 -8.54
C PHE A 468 -7.68 14.39 -7.80
N LYS A 469 -7.67 15.70 -8.07
CA LYS A 469 -6.75 16.62 -7.40
C LYS A 469 -7.11 16.73 -5.91
N ILE A 470 -6.08 16.71 -5.07
CA ILE A 470 -6.21 17.01 -3.64
C ILE A 470 -6.44 18.52 -3.48
N ASN A 471 -7.59 18.87 -2.90
CA ASN A 471 -7.98 20.27 -2.71
C ASN A 471 -7.31 20.92 -1.49
N ASP A 472 -6.87 20.11 -0.51
CA ASP A 472 -6.17 20.61 0.66
C ASP A 472 -4.70 20.97 0.34
N LYS A 473 -4.46 22.26 0.12
CA LYS A 473 -3.13 22.82 -0.13
C LYS A 473 -2.16 22.65 1.04
N THR A 474 -2.67 22.47 2.25
CA THR A 474 -1.78 22.33 3.42
C THR A 474 -1.11 20.95 3.41
N ILE A 475 -1.78 19.90 2.91
CA ILE A 475 -1.18 18.56 2.77
C ILE A 475 -0.09 18.60 1.71
N THR A 476 -0.39 19.16 0.52
CA THR A 476 0.60 19.24 -0.57
C THR A 476 1.83 20.06 -0.15
N SER A 477 1.61 21.22 0.47
CA SER A 477 2.71 22.10 0.91
C SER A 477 3.58 21.51 2.02
N TYR A 478 3.05 20.56 2.80
CA TYR A 478 3.79 19.91 3.89
C TYR A 478 4.54 18.65 3.43
N TYR A 479 3.91 17.82 2.59
CA TYR A 479 4.46 16.51 2.22
C TYR A 479 5.27 16.51 0.90
N GLU A 480 4.97 17.36 -0.08
CA GLU A 480 5.80 17.43 -1.31
C GLU A 480 7.27 17.79 -1.00
N PRO A 481 7.57 18.78 -0.14
CA PRO A 481 8.96 19.13 0.17
C PRO A 481 9.72 18.01 0.90
N LYS A 482 9.03 17.16 1.66
CA LYS A 482 9.64 16.02 2.37
C LYS A 482 10.14 14.97 1.37
N VAL A 483 9.32 14.68 0.36
CA VAL A 483 9.73 13.81 -0.76
C VAL A 483 10.90 14.46 -1.49
N ASP A 484 10.82 15.74 -1.84
CA ASP A 484 11.92 16.42 -2.54
C ASP A 484 13.23 16.40 -1.75
N GLN A 485 13.18 16.67 -0.44
CA GLN A 485 14.34 16.63 0.43
C GLN A 485 14.95 15.23 0.52
N PHE A 486 14.11 14.20 0.64
CA PHE A 486 14.55 12.81 0.65
C PHE A 486 15.28 12.47 -0.66
N LEU A 487 14.66 12.79 -1.80
CA LEU A 487 15.19 12.47 -3.13
C LEU A 487 16.49 13.24 -3.42
N ASN A 488 16.58 14.51 -3.02
CA ASN A 488 17.81 15.30 -3.15
C ASN A 488 18.97 14.73 -2.32
N SER A 489 18.67 14.07 -1.20
CA SER A 489 19.68 13.47 -0.32
C SER A 489 20.09 12.06 -0.77
N HIS A 490 19.34 11.45 -1.70
CA HIS A 490 19.53 10.07 -2.17
C HIS A 490 19.48 9.97 -3.70
N LEU A 491 20.11 10.91 -4.40
CA LEU A 491 20.15 10.93 -5.87
C LEU A 491 20.74 9.63 -6.44
N GLU A 492 21.70 9.01 -5.74
CA GLU A 492 22.30 7.73 -6.13
C GLU A 492 21.28 6.58 -6.20
N LEU A 493 20.21 6.61 -5.39
CA LEU A 493 19.14 5.61 -5.45
C LEU A 493 18.36 5.66 -6.77
N PHE A 494 18.27 6.85 -7.41
CA PHE A 494 17.63 6.99 -8.72
C PHE A 494 18.47 6.38 -9.83
N GLU A 495 19.78 6.60 -9.78
CA GLU A 495 20.72 6.10 -10.79
C GLU A 495 20.79 4.57 -10.77
N GLN A 496 20.54 3.96 -9.61
CA GLN A 496 20.54 2.50 -9.40
C GLN A 496 19.21 1.81 -9.70
N LEU A 497 18.17 2.54 -10.13
CA LEU A 497 16.89 1.93 -10.48
C LEU A 497 17.06 1.00 -11.69
N ASN A 498 16.94 -0.30 -11.44
CA ASN A 498 17.14 -1.36 -12.43
C ASN A 498 15.87 -1.68 -13.22
N GLY A 499 14.87 -0.80 -13.18
CA GLY A 499 13.66 -0.95 -13.97
C GLY A 499 12.48 -1.60 -13.25
N SER A 500 12.61 -1.95 -11.95
CA SER A 500 11.61 -2.73 -11.23
C SER A 500 10.69 -1.87 -10.35
N PHE A 501 9.40 -2.20 -10.32
CA PHE A 501 8.43 -1.62 -9.36
C PHE A 501 8.72 -1.97 -7.91
N VAL A 502 9.51 -3.03 -7.68
CA VAL A 502 10.04 -3.37 -6.35
C VAL A 502 10.88 -2.20 -5.81
N ASP A 503 11.63 -1.52 -6.69
CA ASP A 503 12.52 -0.44 -6.28
C ASP A 503 11.72 0.82 -5.88
N ILE A 504 10.61 1.12 -6.57
CA ILE A 504 9.71 2.23 -6.21
C ILE A 504 9.06 1.99 -4.83
N LYS A 505 8.60 0.76 -4.56
CA LYS A 505 8.04 0.40 -3.25
C LYS A 505 9.06 0.54 -2.14
N LYS A 506 10.30 0.11 -2.39
CA LYS A 506 11.40 0.25 -1.44
C LYS A 506 11.71 1.72 -1.14
N ILE A 507 11.73 2.59 -2.16
CA ILE A 507 11.90 4.05 -1.96
C ILE A 507 10.76 4.61 -1.09
N LEU A 508 9.52 4.21 -1.34
CA LEU A 508 8.38 4.64 -0.53
C LEU A 508 8.51 4.19 0.94
N GLU A 509 8.98 2.97 1.18
CA GLU A 509 9.26 2.46 2.53
C GLU A 509 10.39 3.25 3.23
N GLU A 510 11.44 3.63 2.49
CA GLU A 510 12.52 4.46 3.00
C GLU A 510 12.06 5.90 3.31
N ILE A 511 11.20 6.49 2.46
CA ILE A 511 10.57 7.80 2.74
C ILE A 511 9.76 7.72 4.05
N LEU A 512 8.95 6.67 4.19
CA LEU A 512 8.07 6.49 5.34
C LEU A 512 8.84 6.27 6.65
N SER A 513 9.94 5.51 6.60
CA SER A 513 10.79 5.26 7.77
C SER A 513 11.73 6.43 8.10
N GLY A 514 12.09 7.27 7.12
CA GLY A 514 13.02 8.37 7.27
C GLY A 514 12.46 9.65 7.89
N ASP A 515 11.13 9.82 7.97
CA ASP A 515 10.50 11.05 8.50
C ASP A 515 9.49 10.74 9.63
N GLU A 516 9.80 11.23 10.84
CA GLU A 516 8.98 11.01 12.04
C GLU A 516 7.55 11.59 11.94
N SER A 517 7.29 12.51 11.01
CA SER A 517 5.93 13.04 10.80
C SER A 517 4.91 11.97 10.38
N PHE A 518 5.37 10.87 9.78
CA PHE A 518 4.49 9.74 9.43
C PHE A 518 4.01 8.98 10.66
N LYS A 519 4.75 9.02 11.78
CA LYS A 519 4.40 8.36 13.05
C LYS A 519 3.61 9.24 14.02
N LEU A 520 3.43 10.53 13.70
CA LEU A 520 2.65 11.44 14.53
C LEU A 520 1.17 11.04 14.54
N SER A 521 0.53 11.18 15.70
CA SER A 521 -0.93 11.12 15.87
C SER A 521 -1.61 12.19 15.00
N PHE A 522 -2.89 11.99 14.67
CA PHE A 522 -3.58 12.86 13.72
C PHE A 522 -3.60 14.34 14.16
N ASP A 523 -3.80 14.59 15.46
CA ASP A 523 -3.83 15.93 16.05
C ASP A 523 -2.46 16.62 16.00
N LYS A 524 -1.38 15.86 16.24
CA LYS A 524 0.01 16.35 16.16
C LYS A 524 0.47 16.57 14.72
N GLU A 525 0.12 15.67 13.80
CA GLU A 525 0.38 15.86 12.37
C GLU A 525 -0.33 17.13 11.89
N TYR A 526 -1.61 17.30 12.23
CA TYR A 526 -2.36 18.49 11.83
C TYR A 526 -1.74 19.77 12.39
N ALA A 527 -1.31 19.74 13.66
CA ALA A 527 -0.63 20.88 14.27
C ALA A 527 0.69 21.23 13.56
N GLU A 528 1.54 20.26 13.23
CA GLU A 528 2.79 20.51 12.50
C GLU A 528 2.52 21.00 11.07
N ARG A 529 1.52 20.43 10.38
CA ARG A 529 1.09 20.89 9.05
C ARG A 529 0.62 22.35 9.08
N LEU A 530 -0.22 22.72 10.04
CA LEU A 530 -0.70 24.11 10.19
C LEU A 530 0.40 25.07 10.62
N LYS A 531 1.36 24.62 11.43
CA LYS A 531 2.51 25.42 11.85
C LYS A 531 3.42 25.77 10.68
N ILE A 532 3.74 24.81 9.82
CA ILE A 532 4.59 25.05 8.63
C ILE A 532 3.85 25.90 7.60
N VAL A 533 2.58 25.60 7.32
CA VAL A 533 1.85 26.23 6.20
C VAL A 533 1.23 27.57 6.57
N LYS A 534 0.74 27.72 7.81
CA LYS A 534 -0.02 28.91 8.25
C LYS A 534 0.64 29.65 9.44
N GLY A 535 1.80 29.19 9.93
CA GLY A 535 2.45 29.78 11.10
C GLY A 535 1.64 29.66 12.39
N LEU A 536 0.69 28.73 12.45
CA LEU A 536 -0.24 28.58 13.59
C LEU A 536 0.40 27.81 14.74
N LYS A 537 -0.01 28.13 15.97
CA LYS A 537 0.39 27.40 17.19
C LYS A 537 -0.45 26.12 17.35
N PRO A 538 0.04 25.11 18.10
CA PRO A 538 -0.71 23.88 18.38
C PRO A 538 -2.11 24.12 18.99
N SER A 539 -2.24 25.13 19.87
CA SER A 539 -3.53 25.52 20.45
C SER A 539 -4.58 25.87 19.39
N ASN A 540 -4.16 26.46 18.28
CA ASN A 540 -5.05 26.83 17.19
C ASN A 540 -5.52 25.59 16.42
N ALA A 541 -4.63 24.61 16.24
CA ALA A 541 -4.99 23.33 15.60
C ALA A 541 -6.06 22.60 16.42
N ALA A 542 -5.89 22.53 17.75
CA ALA A 542 -6.89 21.93 18.64
C ALA A 542 -8.25 22.68 18.60
N SER A 543 -8.22 24.02 18.51
CA SER A 543 -9.45 24.82 18.34
C SER A 543 -10.14 24.59 17.00
N MET A 544 -9.38 24.42 15.91
CA MET A 544 -9.91 24.09 14.59
C MET A 544 -10.51 22.68 14.57
N ILE A 545 -9.78 21.67 15.08
CA ILE A 545 -10.30 20.29 15.22
C ILE A 545 -11.60 20.31 16.03
N ARG A 546 -11.68 21.09 17.11
CA ARG A 546 -12.90 21.23 17.90
C ARG A 546 -14.06 21.85 17.10
N GLU A 547 -13.79 22.89 16.31
CA GLU A 547 -14.81 23.53 15.47
C GLU A 547 -15.34 22.55 14.41
N ASP A 548 -14.46 21.81 13.75
CA ASP A 548 -14.83 20.83 12.74
C ASP A 548 -15.57 19.62 13.37
N LEU A 549 -15.09 19.14 14.52
CA LEU A 549 -15.76 18.09 15.27
C LEU A 549 -17.14 18.52 15.76
N VAL A 550 -17.32 19.72 16.33
CA VAL A 550 -18.54 20.04 17.09
C VAL A 550 -19.52 20.97 16.39
N ASN A 551 -19.04 21.88 15.55
CA ASN A 551 -19.90 22.89 14.92
C ASN A 551 -20.31 22.52 13.49
N ASN A 552 -19.51 21.72 12.77
CA ASN A 552 -19.75 21.34 11.37
C ASN A 552 -20.34 19.94 11.23
N GLN A 553 -21.37 19.65 12.03
CA GLN A 553 -21.97 18.32 12.09
C GLN A 553 -23.27 18.22 11.30
N SER A 554 -23.59 17.03 10.83
CA SER A 554 -24.89 16.74 10.22
C SER A 554 -25.61 15.65 10.99
N THR A 555 -26.94 15.79 11.08
CA THR A 555 -27.81 14.73 11.60
C THR A 555 -28.11 13.74 10.47
N TYR A 556 -27.88 12.45 10.71
CA TYR A 556 -28.03 11.38 9.73
C TYR A 556 -29.47 10.84 9.69
N LEU A 557 -30.44 11.75 9.67
CA LEU A 557 -31.84 11.46 9.43
C LEU A 557 -32.55 12.75 9.05
N LYS A 558 -33.18 12.77 7.88
CA LYS A 558 -34.02 13.90 7.50
C LYS A 558 -35.32 13.88 8.31
N ILE A 559 -35.52 14.90 9.14
CA ILE A 559 -36.75 15.11 9.92
C ILE A 559 -37.35 16.48 9.64
N PRO A 560 -38.68 16.65 9.77
CA PRO A 560 -39.36 17.90 9.40
C PRO A 560 -39.24 19.04 10.43
N PHE A 561 -38.94 18.72 11.70
CA PHE A 561 -38.76 19.70 12.78
C PHE A 561 -37.49 19.38 13.56
N GLY A 562 -36.89 20.36 14.23
CA GLY A 562 -35.63 20.17 14.96
C GLY A 562 -35.69 19.09 16.04
N LEU A 563 -34.57 18.40 16.25
CA LEU A 563 -34.39 17.46 17.36
C LEU A 563 -34.38 18.22 18.70
N GLY A 564 -34.83 17.55 19.76
CA GLY A 564 -34.73 18.06 21.12
C GLY A 564 -33.29 18.10 21.64
N SER A 565 -33.12 18.14 22.97
CA SER A 565 -31.78 18.01 23.57
C SER A 565 -31.23 16.60 23.37
N PRO A 566 -29.91 16.44 23.15
CA PRO A 566 -29.31 15.12 22.96
C PRO A 566 -29.48 14.27 24.22
N ARG A 567 -29.80 12.98 24.02
CA ARG A 567 -29.84 11.96 25.08
C ARG A 567 -28.45 11.61 25.58
N LEU A 568 -27.48 11.66 24.67
CA LEU A 568 -26.07 11.43 24.92
C LEU A 568 -25.26 12.31 23.96
N SER A 569 -24.18 12.91 24.45
CA SER A 569 -23.15 13.51 23.61
C SER A 569 -21.82 12.93 24.04
N ALA A 570 -21.09 12.38 23.10
CA ALA A 570 -19.84 11.69 23.36
C ALA A 570 -18.75 12.06 22.36
N ILE A 571 -17.52 12.15 22.87
CA ILE A 571 -16.31 12.25 22.05
C ILE A 571 -15.47 11.00 22.29
N LEU A 572 -15.19 10.27 21.22
CA LEU A 572 -14.34 9.09 21.21
C LEU A 572 -12.96 9.49 20.69
N LEU A 573 -11.95 9.48 21.56
CA LEU A 573 -10.56 9.76 21.21
C LEU A 573 -9.59 9.09 22.18
N LYS A 574 -8.30 9.06 21.88
CA LYS A 574 -7.31 8.67 22.88
C LYS A 574 -7.26 9.68 24.02
N LYS A 575 -7.58 9.22 25.23
CA LYS A 575 -7.39 10.01 26.46
C LYS A 575 -5.93 9.99 26.83
N ASP A 576 -5.26 11.12 26.62
CA ASP A 576 -3.90 11.34 27.06
C ASP A 576 -3.86 12.48 28.09
N GLU A 577 -3.52 12.14 29.32
CA GLU A 577 -3.33 13.07 30.43
C GLU A 577 -1.84 13.32 30.75
N SER A 578 -0.92 12.81 29.93
CA SER A 578 0.52 12.98 30.20
C SER A 578 1.01 14.43 29.98
N SER A 579 0.40 15.16 29.03
CA SER A 579 0.80 16.54 28.67
C SER A 579 -0.39 17.50 28.70
N PRO A 580 -0.23 18.75 29.16
CA PRO A 580 -1.32 19.75 29.18
C PRO A 580 -1.81 20.11 27.77
N ASP A 581 -0.97 19.93 26.75
CA ASP A 581 -1.23 20.33 25.36
C ASP A 581 -1.92 19.24 24.52
N THR A 582 -2.54 18.24 25.15
CA THR A 582 -3.25 17.18 24.42
C THR A 582 -4.61 17.65 23.93
N LEU A 583 -5.05 17.12 22.77
CA LEU A 583 -6.40 17.39 22.26
C LEU A 583 -7.48 17.06 23.30
N TYR A 584 -7.35 15.94 24.02
CA TYR A 584 -8.26 15.56 25.10
C TYR A 584 -8.44 16.65 26.16
N ARG A 585 -7.34 17.21 26.69
CA ARG A 585 -7.40 18.28 27.69
C ARG A 585 -7.97 19.57 27.14
N HIS A 586 -7.63 19.90 25.89
CA HIS A 586 -8.22 21.07 25.22
C HIS A 586 -9.74 20.93 25.14
N LEU A 587 -10.26 19.81 24.62
CA LEU A 587 -11.69 19.57 24.50
C LEU A 587 -12.38 19.58 25.87
N LYS A 588 -11.80 18.92 26.89
CA LYS A 588 -12.33 18.86 28.26
C LYS A 588 -12.42 20.24 28.94
N THR A 589 -11.57 21.19 28.55
CA THR A 589 -11.60 22.56 29.09
C THR A 589 -12.73 23.39 28.49
N PHE A 590 -13.21 23.04 27.29
CA PHE A 590 -14.19 23.81 26.54
C PHE A 590 -15.62 23.27 26.61
N PHE A 591 -15.81 21.97 26.79
CA PHE A 591 -17.13 21.36 26.90
C PHE A 591 -17.51 21.10 28.35
N ASP A 592 -18.81 21.21 28.63
CA ASP A 592 -19.39 21.00 29.96
C ASP A 592 -19.20 19.57 30.48
N GLU A 593 -19.46 19.36 31.78
CA GLU A 593 -19.44 18.03 32.45
C GLU A 593 -20.41 17.01 31.82
N THR A 594 -21.33 17.45 30.95
CA THR A 594 -22.32 16.59 30.27
C THR A 594 -21.74 15.83 29.06
N MET A 595 -20.56 16.21 28.55
CA MET A 595 -19.90 15.52 27.45
C MET A 595 -19.21 14.24 27.95
N TYR A 596 -19.63 13.09 27.43
CA TYR A 596 -18.98 11.83 27.75
C TYR A 596 -17.73 11.65 26.89
N TYR A 597 -16.59 11.35 27.51
CA TYR A 597 -15.37 11.05 26.76
C TYR A 597 -15.10 9.55 26.80
N TYR A 598 -15.06 8.89 25.65
CA TYR A 598 -14.67 7.48 25.55
C TYR A 598 -13.20 7.39 25.14
N ASN A 599 -12.39 6.60 25.86
CA ASN A 599 -10.98 6.41 25.49
C ASN A 599 -10.88 5.30 24.43
N THR A 600 -10.59 5.68 23.19
CA THR A 600 -10.40 4.70 22.10
C THR A 600 -9.05 3.99 22.15
N ASN A 601 -8.10 4.50 22.95
CA ASN A 601 -6.68 4.15 22.90
C ASN A 601 -6.01 4.32 21.52
N CYS A 602 -6.73 4.91 20.56
CA CYS A 602 -6.32 5.07 19.17
C CYS A 602 -5.98 6.55 18.88
N ASN A 603 -4.82 6.76 18.28
CA ASN A 603 -4.28 8.09 17.96
C ASN A 603 -4.59 8.56 16.53
N ASP A 604 -5.44 7.82 15.81
CA ASP A 604 -5.66 8.02 14.38
C ASP A 604 -6.81 8.97 14.08
N ALA A 605 -7.75 9.11 15.03
CA ALA A 605 -8.95 9.90 14.87
C ALA A 605 -9.52 10.38 16.22
N ALA A 606 -10.36 11.42 16.13
CA ALA A 606 -11.35 11.75 17.13
C ALA A 606 -12.73 11.75 16.46
N GLU A 607 -13.71 11.15 17.12
CA GLU A 607 -15.09 11.06 16.63
C GLU A 607 -16.01 11.77 17.61
N PHE A 608 -17.00 12.50 17.10
CA PHE A 608 -18.11 13.00 17.89
C PHE A 608 -19.38 12.26 17.50
N ILE A 609 -20.17 11.89 18.51
CA ILE A 609 -21.52 11.39 18.32
C ILE A 609 -22.47 12.01 19.34
N ALA A 610 -23.58 12.56 18.86
CA ALA A 610 -24.71 12.96 19.70
C ALA A 610 -25.97 12.20 19.30
N LEU A 611 -26.59 11.54 20.26
CA LEU A 611 -27.79 10.75 20.06
C LEU A 611 -29.01 11.56 20.43
N TYR A 612 -30.03 11.47 19.60
CA TYR A 612 -31.29 12.16 19.78
C TYR A 612 -32.44 11.17 19.65
N GLU A 613 -33.42 11.33 20.53
CA GLU A 613 -34.69 10.62 20.41
C GLU A 613 -35.46 11.11 19.18
N VAL A 614 -36.00 10.16 18.42
CA VAL A 614 -36.89 10.40 17.28
C VAL A 614 -38.31 10.05 17.70
N THR A 615 -39.16 11.07 17.77
CA THR A 615 -40.55 10.90 18.15
C THR A 615 -41.38 10.38 16.98
N ARG A 616 -42.57 9.86 17.30
CA ARG A 616 -43.54 9.39 16.30
C ARG A 616 -43.87 10.47 15.25
N ASP A 617 -44.15 11.69 15.71
CA ASP A 617 -44.51 12.80 14.81
C ASP A 617 -43.38 13.15 13.82
N GLN A 618 -42.12 12.88 14.19
CA GLN A 618 -40.96 13.09 13.32
C GLN A 618 -40.78 11.97 12.29
N LEU A 619 -41.32 10.77 12.54
CA LEU A 619 -41.28 9.62 11.62
C LEU A 619 -42.48 9.59 10.65
N ASP A 620 -43.66 10.03 11.10
CA ASP A 620 -44.91 9.98 10.31
C ASP A 620 -44.95 11.02 9.17
N ASN A 621 -44.19 12.11 9.32
CA ASN A 621 -44.09 13.26 8.40
C ASN A 621 -42.85 13.17 7.52
#